data_AF-A0A5B8J4G5-F1
#
_entry.id   AF-A0A5B8J4G5-F1
#
_cell.length_a   1.000
_cell.length_b   1.000
_cell.length_c   1.000
_cell.angle_alpha   90.00
_cell.angle_beta   90.00
_cell.angle_gamma   90.00
#
_symmetry.space_group_name_H-M   'P 1'
#
loop_
_entity.id
_entity.type
_entity.pdbx_description
1 polymer ?
#
loop_
_entity_poly.entity_id
_entity_poly.type
_entity_poly.pdbx_seq_one_letter_code
_entity_poly.pdbx_strand_id
1 'polypeptide(L)'
;MASRSGLALSSAFATILATQAVAQSESAPLSAIPWLSESLDQPQPTAEPPATPAKPIGRITVRSLDETLPDASGLEKAEAFGLPPDLWSGSDPERLAELIATMPAQQLPAMQRLFHTLMIAETRDPPVGDGSLLRARVDALLGTAALADARSLIERTGTTSPDMFRRWFDIALLTGTEDRGCATLDASPELSPSYEARVFCLARVGRWTTAALTLETATALGRIDMQSRDLLARFLDPELFEGEPDLPLPEPITPLDYRLLEGIGERVPTQDLPLAFAHSDLRHVIGWKAQIVASERLVRDGAIDSKDLLTIYTTRRPSASGGAWDRVAAIQALDIAINAGDTKSVARALTHCAPLMEENGLEAALAHMMALRLSRLALDGSAAQTAYELALVSNSGAAFLPPDDSIEMPPHLQFASAVALDRLSEASPPDSRSAILAEVLLSGEVPVETKDMMRNGRVGEALLLALHDLASGTETDPDDIARALNVLIAGGQETVARHAALQFILLDQRA
;
A
#
# COMPACT_ATOMS: atom_id res chain seq x y z
N MET A 1 -61.19 -34.28 -54.13
CA MET A 1 -60.85 -35.66 -54.55
C MET A 1 -59.74 -36.15 -53.66
N ALA A 2 -59.89 -37.38 -53.16
CA ALA A 2 -59.17 -37.94 -52.03
C ALA A 2 -57.85 -38.62 -52.41
N SER A 3 -57.14 -39.07 -51.36
CA SER A 3 -56.16 -40.17 -51.31
C SER A 3 -54.69 -39.72 -51.37
N ARG A 4 -53.95 -39.69 -50.24
CA ARG A 4 -53.39 -40.77 -49.40
C ARG A 4 -52.05 -41.33 -49.91
N SER A 5 -51.10 -41.33 -48.96
CA SER A 5 -50.05 -42.32 -48.70
C SER A 5 -48.70 -42.20 -49.42
N GLY A 6 -47.75 -41.54 -48.75
CA GLY A 6 -46.70 -42.22 -47.96
C GLY A 6 -45.54 -42.89 -48.70
N LEU A 7 -44.31 -42.48 -48.39
CA LEU A 7 -43.20 -43.39 -48.09
C LEU A 7 -42.02 -42.64 -47.43
N ALA A 8 -41.46 -43.32 -46.44
CA ALA A 8 -40.45 -42.85 -45.49
C ALA A 8 -39.04 -42.85 -46.07
N LEU A 9 -38.19 -41.92 -45.63
CA LEU A 9 -36.74 -42.09 -45.66
C LEU A 9 -36.16 -41.69 -44.29
N SER A 10 -35.63 -42.69 -43.60
CA SER A 10 -34.92 -42.60 -42.33
C SER A 10 -33.58 -41.87 -42.51
N SER A 11 -33.33 -40.82 -41.72
CA SER A 11 -32.02 -40.17 -41.61
C SER A 11 -31.36 -40.60 -40.29
N ALA A 12 -30.20 -41.24 -40.42
CA ALA A 12 -29.34 -41.64 -39.31
C ALA A 12 -28.60 -40.40 -38.76
N PHE A 13 -28.77 -40.13 -37.47
CA PHE A 13 -28.04 -39.09 -36.74
C PHE A 13 -26.76 -39.69 -36.16
N ALA A 14 -25.59 -39.26 -36.65
CA ALA A 14 -24.29 -39.62 -36.11
C ALA A 14 -23.89 -38.61 -35.04
N THR A 15 -23.85 -39.04 -33.78
CA THR A 15 -23.44 -38.24 -32.62
C THR A 15 -21.92 -38.21 -32.52
N ILE A 16 -21.31 -37.04 -32.74
CA ILE A 16 -19.88 -36.80 -32.51
C ILE A 16 -19.71 -36.45 -31.02
N LEU A 17 -19.07 -37.34 -30.24
CA LEU A 17 -18.58 -37.02 -28.90
C LEU A 17 -17.29 -36.19 -29.02
N ALA A 18 -17.37 -34.90 -28.70
CA ALA A 18 -16.20 -34.07 -28.45
C ALA A 18 -15.74 -34.29 -26.99
N THR A 19 -14.61 -34.96 -26.82
CA THR A 19 -13.83 -34.97 -25.57
C THR A 19 -13.22 -33.59 -25.36
N GLN A 20 -13.76 -32.81 -24.42
CA GLN A 20 -13.09 -31.61 -23.92
C GLN A 20 -11.92 -32.04 -23.03
N ALA A 21 -10.71 -31.70 -23.46
CA ALA A 21 -9.53 -31.73 -22.60
C ALA A 21 -9.70 -30.64 -21.53
N VAL A 22 -9.70 -31.04 -20.27
CA VAL A 22 -9.62 -30.13 -19.13
C VAL A 22 -8.19 -29.58 -19.12
N ALA A 23 -8.03 -28.31 -19.48
CA ALA A 23 -6.79 -27.59 -19.23
C ALA A 23 -6.58 -27.52 -17.72
N GLN A 24 -5.43 -28.01 -17.24
CA GLN A 24 -4.98 -27.76 -15.88
C GLN A 24 -4.74 -26.26 -15.76
N SER A 25 -5.47 -25.61 -14.86
CA SER A 25 -5.23 -24.23 -14.47
C SER A 25 -3.83 -24.13 -13.88
N GLU A 26 -2.93 -23.43 -14.58
CA GLU A 26 -1.68 -22.92 -14.03
C GLU A 26 -1.99 -22.15 -12.73
N SER A 27 -1.16 -22.38 -11.72
CA SER A 27 -1.20 -21.68 -10.44
C SER A 27 -1.17 -20.17 -10.67
N ALA A 28 -2.19 -19.46 -10.18
CA ALA A 28 -2.23 -17.99 -10.18
C ALA A 28 -0.94 -17.42 -9.55
N PRO A 29 -0.47 -16.24 -9.99
CA PRO A 29 0.77 -15.65 -9.50
C PRO A 29 0.75 -15.52 -7.97
N LEU A 30 1.86 -15.89 -7.32
CA LEU A 30 2.04 -15.83 -5.87
C LEU A 30 2.07 -14.39 -5.30
N SER A 31 1.97 -13.37 -6.16
CA SER A 31 1.86 -11.96 -5.78
C SER A 31 0.85 -11.22 -6.65
N ALA A 32 0.12 -10.26 -6.08
CA ALA A 32 -0.78 -9.38 -6.82
C ALA A 32 -0.08 -8.17 -7.45
N ILE A 33 1.23 -8.00 -7.23
CA ILE A 33 2.01 -6.91 -7.80
C ILE A 33 2.62 -7.40 -9.12
N PRO A 34 2.25 -6.85 -10.30
CA PRO A 34 2.69 -7.37 -11.59
C PRO A 34 4.22 -7.48 -11.72
N TRP A 35 4.95 -6.42 -11.33
CA TRP A 35 6.41 -6.41 -11.36
C TRP A 35 7.06 -7.35 -10.34
N LEU A 36 6.33 -7.77 -9.31
CA LEU A 36 6.75 -8.77 -8.34
C LEU A 36 6.40 -10.18 -8.83
N SER A 37 5.51 -10.34 -9.81
CA SER A 37 5.08 -11.67 -10.29
C SER A 37 5.90 -12.14 -11.48
N GLU A 38 6.30 -11.25 -12.39
CA GLU A 38 7.05 -11.64 -13.58
C GLU A 38 8.51 -12.04 -13.33
N SER A 39 9.07 -11.75 -12.14
CA SER A 39 10.34 -12.37 -11.73
C SER A 39 10.25 -13.90 -11.56
N LEU A 40 9.07 -14.52 -11.72
CA LEU A 40 8.80 -15.95 -11.55
C LEU A 40 8.51 -16.71 -12.85
N ASP A 41 8.49 -16.08 -14.03
CA ASP A 41 8.09 -16.73 -15.29
C ASP A 41 9.13 -17.69 -15.88
N GLN A 42 10.01 -18.24 -15.05
CA GLN A 42 10.91 -19.33 -15.42
C GLN A 42 10.49 -20.64 -14.77
N PRO A 43 10.31 -21.73 -15.55
CA PRO A 43 9.81 -22.99 -15.01
C PRO A 43 10.80 -23.57 -13.98
N GLN A 44 10.34 -23.69 -12.74
CA GLN A 44 11.01 -24.52 -11.74
C GLN A 44 11.02 -25.98 -12.21
N PRO A 45 12.08 -26.77 -11.92
CA PRO A 45 12.07 -28.20 -12.21
C PRO A 45 10.89 -28.85 -11.51
N THR A 46 9.98 -29.45 -12.29
CA THR A 46 8.79 -30.12 -11.79
C THR A 46 9.21 -31.32 -10.93
N ALA A 47 9.07 -31.20 -9.61
CA ALA A 47 9.07 -32.38 -8.75
C ALA A 47 7.71 -33.06 -8.87
N GLU A 48 7.72 -34.38 -9.11
CA GLU A 48 6.53 -35.21 -9.23
C GLU A 48 5.66 -35.10 -7.96
N PRO A 49 4.36 -34.79 -8.06
CA PRO A 49 3.52 -34.62 -6.88
C PRO A 49 3.31 -35.97 -6.20
N PRO A 50 3.51 -36.08 -4.87
CA PRO A 50 3.12 -37.29 -4.15
C PRO A 50 1.60 -37.45 -4.21
N ALA A 51 1.15 -38.71 -4.32
CA ALA A 51 -0.25 -39.08 -4.45
C ALA A 51 -1.12 -38.48 -3.32
N THR A 52 -2.27 -37.92 -3.69
CA THR A 52 -3.25 -37.29 -2.79
C THR A 52 -3.81 -38.30 -1.79
N PRO A 53 -3.61 -38.14 -0.46
CA PRO A 53 -4.40 -38.87 0.51
C PRO A 53 -5.76 -38.19 0.69
N ALA A 54 -6.79 -39.00 0.92
CA ALA A 54 -8.17 -38.54 1.12
C ALA A 54 -8.32 -37.56 2.30
N LYS A 55 -9.20 -36.56 2.15
CA LYS A 55 -9.56 -35.54 3.17
C LYS A 55 -10.04 -36.20 4.48
N PRO A 56 -9.32 -36.06 5.61
CA PRO A 56 -9.86 -36.38 6.92
C PRO A 56 -10.70 -35.20 7.42
N ILE A 57 -11.91 -35.47 7.90
CA ILE A 57 -12.70 -34.52 8.69
C ILE A 57 -12.12 -34.55 10.11
N GLY A 58 -11.70 -33.38 10.62
CA GLY A 58 -11.09 -33.22 11.94
C GLY A 58 -9.58 -33.39 11.93
N ARG A 59 -8.85 -32.39 11.43
CA ARG A 59 -7.38 -32.36 11.50
C ARG A 59 -6.97 -31.98 12.92
N ILE A 60 -6.59 -32.96 13.73
CA ILE A 60 -5.82 -32.69 14.95
C ILE A 60 -4.41 -32.38 14.50
N THR A 61 -4.07 -31.09 14.42
CA THR A 61 -2.69 -30.65 14.19
C THR A 61 -1.95 -30.62 15.52
N VAL A 62 -0.95 -31.50 15.66
CA VAL A 62 -0.02 -31.45 16.77
C VAL A 62 1.06 -30.44 16.42
N ARG A 63 1.18 -29.38 17.21
CA ARG A 63 2.18 -28.31 17.04
C ARG A 63 3.28 -28.49 18.09
N SER A 64 4.54 -28.38 17.67
CA SER A 64 5.66 -28.27 18.62
C SER A 64 5.59 -26.91 19.29
N LEU A 65 5.83 -26.84 20.60
CA LEU A 65 5.75 -25.58 21.36
C LEU A 65 6.78 -24.53 20.86
N ASP A 66 7.83 -24.98 20.17
CA ASP A 66 8.96 -24.18 19.70
C ASP A 66 8.89 -23.78 18.22
N GLU A 67 7.79 -24.09 17.51
CA GLU A 67 7.65 -23.79 16.08
C GLU A 67 7.30 -22.30 15.87
N THR A 68 8.16 -21.57 15.16
CA THR A 68 7.90 -20.19 14.73
C THR A 68 6.69 -20.15 13.82
N LEU A 69 5.73 -19.26 14.08
CA LEU A 69 4.51 -19.07 13.29
C LEU A 69 4.69 -17.86 12.38
N PRO A 70 5.00 -18.02 11.08
CA PRO A 70 5.28 -16.88 10.21
C PRO A 70 4.09 -15.93 10.14
N ASP A 71 2.87 -16.46 10.01
CA ASP A 71 1.63 -15.68 9.89
C ASP A 71 1.26 -14.90 11.17
N ALA A 72 1.88 -15.23 12.32
CA ALA A 72 1.68 -14.51 13.58
C ALA A 72 2.52 -13.23 13.65
N SER A 73 3.56 -13.17 12.82
CA SER A 73 4.60 -12.15 12.90
C SER A 73 4.04 -10.78 12.56
N GLY A 74 4.54 -9.77 13.25
CA GLY A 74 4.25 -8.36 13.00
C GLY A 74 5.40 -7.50 13.46
N LEU A 75 5.25 -6.17 13.43
CA LEU A 75 6.20 -5.20 13.96
C LEU A 75 5.82 -4.75 15.37
N GLU A 76 4.53 -4.72 15.68
CA GLU A 76 4.00 -4.29 16.97
C GLU A 76 2.75 -5.09 17.33
N LYS A 77 2.51 -5.32 18.63
CA LYS A 77 1.40 -6.14 19.11
C LYS A 77 0.06 -5.54 18.71
N ALA A 78 -0.88 -6.37 18.24
CA ALA A 78 -2.23 -5.96 17.86
C ALA A 78 -2.92 -5.09 18.92
N GLU A 79 -2.74 -5.42 20.20
CA GLU A 79 -3.37 -4.71 21.31
C GLU A 79 -2.89 -3.25 21.45
N ALA A 80 -1.69 -2.92 20.98
CA ALA A 80 -1.20 -1.54 20.97
C ALA A 80 -2.03 -0.64 20.04
N PHE A 81 -2.71 -1.24 19.07
CA PHE A 81 -3.61 -0.58 18.13
C PHE A 81 -5.10 -0.74 18.51
N GLY A 82 -5.39 -1.28 19.70
CA GLY A 82 -6.76 -1.61 20.10
C GLY A 82 -7.37 -2.77 19.30
N LEU A 83 -6.55 -3.57 18.60
CA LEU A 83 -7.00 -4.75 17.88
C LEU A 83 -6.97 -5.98 18.81
N PRO A 84 -7.88 -6.95 18.63
CA PRO A 84 -7.83 -8.18 19.38
C PRO A 84 -6.60 -9.02 19.00
N PRO A 85 -5.94 -9.69 19.96
CA PRO A 85 -4.74 -10.47 19.68
C PRO A 85 -4.98 -11.65 18.74
N ASP A 86 -6.19 -12.20 18.73
CA ASP A 86 -6.64 -13.32 17.92
C ASP A 86 -7.29 -12.87 16.59
N LEU A 87 -6.87 -11.70 16.09
CA LEU A 87 -7.37 -10.98 14.92
C LEU A 87 -7.72 -11.86 13.70
N TRP A 88 -6.86 -12.83 13.40
CA TRP A 88 -6.96 -13.70 12.22
C TRP A 88 -7.51 -15.10 12.52
N SER A 89 -7.64 -15.48 13.80
CA SER A 89 -7.73 -16.87 14.27
C SER A 89 -8.87 -17.69 13.63
N GLY A 90 -10.00 -17.05 13.36
CA GLY A 90 -11.20 -17.68 12.81
C GLY A 90 -11.33 -17.64 11.28
N SER A 91 -10.39 -17.00 10.60
CA SER A 91 -10.45 -16.76 9.16
C SER A 91 -9.63 -17.79 8.38
N ASP A 92 -9.99 -17.97 7.11
CA ASP A 92 -9.24 -18.79 6.17
C ASP A 92 -8.00 -18.01 5.67
N PRO A 93 -6.75 -18.51 5.85
CA PRO A 93 -5.54 -17.82 5.39
C PRO A 93 -5.57 -17.47 3.90
N GLU A 94 -6.08 -18.36 3.05
CA GLU A 94 -6.12 -18.13 1.59
C GLU A 94 -7.09 -17.00 1.25
N ARG A 95 -8.25 -16.95 1.92
CA ARG A 95 -9.22 -15.88 1.77
C ARG A 95 -8.68 -14.54 2.25
N LEU A 96 -7.98 -14.51 3.39
CA LEU A 96 -7.34 -13.31 3.89
C LEU A 96 -6.26 -12.81 2.92
N ALA A 97 -5.42 -13.72 2.41
CA ALA A 97 -4.40 -13.38 1.43
C ALA A 97 -5.02 -12.77 0.16
N GLU A 98 -6.11 -13.33 -0.35
CA GLU A 98 -6.85 -12.79 -1.50
C GLU A 98 -7.45 -11.40 -1.21
N LEU A 99 -8.09 -11.21 -0.06
CA LEU A 99 -8.66 -9.91 0.33
C LEU A 99 -7.60 -8.82 0.45
N ILE A 100 -6.44 -9.17 1.02
CA ILE A 100 -5.30 -8.25 1.15
C ILE A 100 -4.71 -7.93 -0.23
N ALA A 101 -4.53 -8.95 -1.07
CA ALA A 101 -3.93 -8.84 -2.39
C ALA A 101 -4.78 -8.01 -3.36
N THR A 102 -6.11 -8.03 -3.20
CA THR A 102 -7.07 -7.30 -4.05
C THR A 102 -7.58 -6.01 -3.40
N MET A 103 -6.98 -5.58 -2.28
CA MET A 103 -7.39 -4.37 -1.58
C MET A 103 -7.22 -3.14 -2.48
N PRO A 104 -8.28 -2.35 -2.75
CA PRO A 104 -8.14 -1.11 -3.48
C PRO A 104 -7.38 -0.06 -2.67
N ALA A 105 -6.74 0.89 -3.37
CA ALA A 105 -6.07 2.01 -2.73
C ALA A 105 -7.07 2.84 -1.91
N GLN A 106 -6.69 3.12 -0.67
CA GLN A 106 -7.55 3.82 0.29
C GLN A 106 -7.44 5.33 0.07
N GLN A 107 -8.54 6.02 -0.23
CA GLN A 107 -8.52 7.47 -0.47
C GLN A 107 -8.46 8.30 0.81
N LEU A 108 -8.92 7.76 1.94
CA LEU A 108 -8.94 8.45 3.23
C LEU A 108 -7.71 8.10 4.08
N PRO A 109 -6.98 9.10 4.65
CA PRO A 109 -5.80 8.83 5.48
C PRO A 109 -6.06 7.94 6.71
N ALA A 110 -7.27 8.01 7.29
CA ALA A 110 -7.63 7.12 8.41
C ALA A 110 -7.71 5.66 7.96
N MET A 111 -8.22 5.39 6.75
CA MET A 111 -8.32 4.04 6.19
C MET A 111 -6.96 3.52 5.73
N GLN A 112 -6.12 4.37 5.11
CA GLN A 112 -4.72 4.05 4.80
C GLN A 112 -3.98 3.59 6.06
N ARG A 113 -4.08 4.35 7.17
CA ARG A 113 -3.45 3.99 8.44
C ARG A 113 -3.99 2.71 9.05
N LEU A 114 -5.30 2.49 9.02
CA LEU A 114 -5.89 1.25 9.54
C LEU A 114 -5.41 0.04 8.72
N PHE A 115 -5.44 0.14 7.38
CA PHE A 115 -4.92 -0.93 6.52
C PHE A 115 -3.45 -1.23 6.83
N HIS A 116 -2.60 -0.20 6.88
CA HIS A 116 -1.20 -0.35 7.25
C HIS A 116 -1.03 -1.02 8.63
N THR A 117 -1.82 -0.60 9.61
CA THR A 117 -1.82 -1.16 10.97
C THR A 117 -2.14 -2.65 10.97
N LEU A 118 -3.16 -3.08 10.21
CA LEU A 118 -3.49 -4.50 10.04
C LEU A 118 -2.33 -5.26 9.38
N MET A 119 -1.61 -4.64 8.44
CA MET A 119 -0.48 -5.28 7.76
C MET A 119 0.76 -5.42 8.65
N ILE A 120 0.93 -4.60 9.69
CA ILE A 120 2.08 -4.67 10.61
C ILE A 120 1.76 -5.29 11.97
N ALA A 121 0.49 -5.55 12.29
CA ALA A 121 0.10 -6.09 13.60
C ALA A 121 0.65 -7.51 13.85
N GLU A 122 1.24 -7.71 15.02
CA GLU A 122 1.65 -9.01 15.54
C GLU A 122 0.47 -9.63 16.29
N THR A 123 0.14 -10.88 15.96
CA THR A 123 -1.07 -11.56 16.44
C THR A 123 -0.72 -12.88 17.12
N ARG A 124 -1.63 -13.40 17.93
CA ARG A 124 -1.52 -14.74 18.54
C ARG A 124 -2.39 -15.72 17.80
N ASP A 125 -1.90 -16.96 17.74
CA ASP A 125 -2.62 -18.11 17.18
C ASP A 125 -3.30 -17.80 15.82
N PRO A 126 -2.54 -17.33 14.82
CA PRO A 126 -3.07 -17.20 13.47
C PRO A 126 -3.56 -18.57 12.98
N PRO A 127 -4.46 -18.59 11.98
CA PRO A 127 -4.89 -19.83 11.36
C PRO A 127 -3.67 -20.58 10.82
N VAL A 128 -3.70 -21.92 10.89
CA VAL A 128 -2.57 -22.76 10.49
C VAL A 128 -2.33 -22.59 8.99
N GLY A 129 -1.29 -21.84 8.63
CA GLY A 129 -0.88 -21.55 7.27
C GLY A 129 0.59 -21.86 7.02
N ASP A 130 0.99 -21.77 5.76
CA ASP A 130 2.38 -21.97 5.29
C ASP A 130 3.16 -20.63 5.22
N GLY A 131 2.68 -19.59 5.90
CA GLY A 131 3.19 -18.23 5.76
C GLY A 131 2.49 -17.40 4.68
N SER A 132 1.46 -17.91 3.99
CA SER A 132 0.75 -17.20 2.91
C SER A 132 0.17 -15.85 3.35
N LEU A 133 -0.34 -15.76 4.57
CA LEU A 133 -0.87 -14.50 5.10
C LEU A 133 0.24 -13.49 5.34
N LEU A 134 1.38 -13.91 5.90
CA LEU A 134 2.57 -13.07 6.03
C LEU A 134 3.04 -12.57 4.66
N ARG A 135 3.08 -13.44 3.65
CA ARG A 135 3.48 -13.05 2.28
C ARG A 135 2.54 -12.00 1.70
N ALA A 136 1.23 -12.20 1.83
CA ALA A 136 0.24 -11.25 1.35
C ALA A 136 0.35 -9.88 2.06
N ARG A 137 0.62 -9.87 3.37
CA ARG A 137 0.84 -8.63 4.13
C ARG A 137 2.11 -7.90 3.68
N VAL A 138 3.20 -8.62 3.46
CA VAL A 138 4.44 -8.04 2.92
C VAL A 138 4.20 -7.45 1.52
N ASP A 139 3.44 -8.15 0.67
CA ASP A 139 3.08 -7.65 -0.66
C ASP A 139 2.23 -6.39 -0.58
N ALA A 140 1.23 -6.35 0.29
CA ALA A 140 0.44 -5.14 0.49
C ALA A 140 1.29 -3.95 0.93
N LEU A 141 2.27 -4.16 1.81
CA LEU A 141 3.22 -3.12 2.21
C LEU A 141 4.12 -2.68 1.05
N LEU A 142 4.57 -3.60 0.19
CA LEU A 142 5.31 -3.26 -1.03
C LEU A 142 4.44 -2.46 -2.02
N GLY A 143 3.19 -2.87 -2.22
CA GLY A 143 2.25 -2.23 -3.15
C GLY A 143 1.88 -0.82 -2.73
N THR A 144 1.75 -0.59 -1.42
CA THR A 144 1.55 0.73 -0.80
C THR A 144 2.86 1.49 -0.55
N ALA A 145 3.99 0.98 -1.04
CA ALA A 145 5.32 1.55 -0.90
C ALA A 145 5.80 1.79 0.56
N ALA A 146 5.23 1.09 1.54
CA ALA A 146 5.70 1.03 2.92
C ALA A 146 6.95 0.12 3.05
N LEU A 147 8.00 0.44 2.28
CA LEU A 147 9.17 -0.44 2.09
C LEU A 147 9.98 -0.66 3.38
N ALA A 148 10.02 0.34 4.27
CA ALA A 148 10.74 0.24 5.54
C ALA A 148 10.10 -0.81 6.46
N ASP A 149 8.77 -0.86 6.52
CA ASP A 149 8.02 -1.79 7.34
C ASP A 149 7.98 -3.18 6.71
N ALA A 150 7.81 -3.28 5.39
CA ALA A 150 7.97 -4.53 4.65
C ALA A 150 9.33 -5.18 4.93
N ARG A 151 10.43 -4.40 4.83
CA ARG A 151 11.79 -4.88 5.12
C ARG A 151 11.91 -5.34 6.57
N SER A 152 11.43 -4.52 7.51
CA SER A 152 11.53 -4.83 8.94
C SER A 152 10.77 -6.11 9.29
N LEU A 153 9.62 -6.34 8.64
CA LEU A 153 8.82 -7.53 8.84
C LEU A 153 9.53 -8.77 8.30
N ILE A 154 10.09 -8.69 7.08
CA ILE A 154 10.88 -9.77 6.49
C ILE A 154 12.12 -10.09 7.34
N GLU A 155 12.86 -9.06 7.79
CA GLU A 155 14.08 -9.26 8.59
C GLU A 155 13.78 -9.91 9.96
N ARG A 156 12.62 -9.62 10.55
CA ARG A 156 12.16 -10.28 11.79
C ARG A 156 11.82 -11.75 11.60
N THR A 157 11.22 -12.11 10.45
CA THR A 157 10.85 -13.51 10.16
C THR A 157 11.97 -14.32 9.53
N GLY A 158 13.00 -13.63 9.02
CA GLY A 158 14.15 -14.20 8.32
C GLY A 158 14.00 -14.19 6.80
N THR A 159 15.14 -14.08 6.11
CA THR A 159 15.26 -14.09 4.64
C THR A 159 15.72 -15.45 4.11
N THR A 160 15.41 -16.54 4.82
CA THR A 160 15.95 -17.88 4.51
C THR A 160 15.16 -18.61 3.43
N SER A 161 13.95 -18.17 3.10
CA SER A 161 13.20 -18.67 1.96
C SER A 161 13.44 -17.79 0.72
N PRO A 162 13.53 -18.38 -0.49
CA PRO A 162 13.68 -17.62 -1.73
C PRO A 162 12.59 -16.56 -1.93
N ASP A 163 11.34 -16.85 -1.57
CA ASP A 163 10.22 -15.91 -1.72
C ASP A 163 10.36 -14.64 -0.87
N MET A 164 10.84 -14.79 0.37
CA MET A 164 11.10 -13.66 1.28
C MET A 164 12.37 -12.93 0.90
N PHE A 165 13.42 -13.66 0.51
CA PHE A 165 14.64 -13.06 0.02
C PHE A 165 14.38 -12.19 -1.20
N ARG A 166 13.55 -12.64 -2.15
CA ARG A 166 13.17 -11.89 -3.35
C ARG A 166 12.59 -10.52 -3.02
N ARG A 167 11.57 -10.47 -2.17
CA ARG A 167 10.94 -9.22 -1.72
C ARG A 167 11.93 -8.31 -1.01
N TRP A 168 12.77 -8.87 -0.14
CA TRP A 168 13.80 -8.11 0.55
C TRP A 168 14.85 -7.55 -0.43
N PHE A 169 15.21 -8.31 -1.47
CA PHE A 169 16.11 -7.87 -2.53
C PHE A 169 15.48 -6.78 -3.41
N ASP A 170 14.20 -6.89 -3.76
CA ASP A 170 13.46 -5.86 -4.47
C ASP A 170 13.42 -4.54 -3.68
N ILE A 171 13.20 -4.60 -2.36
CA ILE A 171 13.32 -3.41 -1.50
C ILE A 171 14.74 -2.85 -1.54
N ALA A 172 15.76 -3.71 -1.51
CA ALA A 172 17.14 -3.28 -1.57
C ALA A 172 17.44 -2.53 -2.88
N LEU A 173 16.97 -3.05 -4.02
CA LEU A 173 17.07 -2.41 -5.33
C LEU A 173 16.33 -1.05 -5.34
N LEU A 174 15.09 -0.99 -4.85
CA LEU A 174 14.28 0.24 -4.85
C LEU A 174 14.86 1.34 -3.94
N THR A 175 15.56 0.96 -2.87
CA THR A 175 16.11 1.90 -1.87
C THR A 175 17.58 2.24 -2.08
N GLY A 176 18.25 1.65 -3.07
CA GLY A 176 19.69 1.89 -3.31
C GLY A 176 20.60 1.17 -2.31
N THR A 177 20.16 0.04 -1.75
CA THR A 177 20.92 -0.79 -0.80
C THR A 177 21.27 -2.17 -1.36
N GLU A 178 21.24 -2.31 -2.69
CA GLU A 178 21.48 -3.54 -3.44
C GLU A 178 22.83 -4.20 -3.15
N ASP A 179 23.86 -3.46 -2.75
CA ASP A 179 25.17 -4.02 -2.40
C ASP A 179 25.09 -5.00 -1.24
N ARG A 180 24.26 -4.68 -0.23
CA ARG A 180 23.97 -5.59 0.87
C ARG A 180 23.20 -6.81 0.35
N GLY A 181 22.27 -6.59 -0.57
CA GLY A 181 21.51 -7.65 -1.22
C GLY A 181 22.39 -8.66 -1.95
N CYS A 182 23.29 -8.14 -2.78
CA CYS A 182 24.21 -8.94 -3.58
C CYS A 182 25.28 -9.63 -2.74
N ALA A 183 25.76 -9.03 -1.65
CA ALA A 183 26.65 -9.71 -0.72
C ALA A 183 25.96 -10.93 -0.05
N THR A 184 24.69 -10.79 0.36
CA THR A 184 23.92 -11.92 0.89
C THR A 184 23.72 -13.00 -0.17
N LEU A 185 23.41 -12.61 -1.42
CA LEU A 185 23.20 -13.57 -2.51
C LEU A 185 24.49 -14.32 -2.91
N ASP A 186 25.66 -13.66 -2.89
CA ASP A 186 26.94 -14.33 -3.17
C ASP A 186 27.30 -15.34 -2.07
N ALA A 187 26.94 -15.05 -0.81
CA ALA A 187 27.13 -15.96 0.32
C ALA A 187 26.16 -17.16 0.31
N SER A 188 24.93 -16.96 -0.18
CA SER A 188 23.87 -17.98 -0.27
C SER A 188 23.23 -18.01 -1.66
N PRO A 189 23.91 -18.59 -2.67
CA PRO A 189 23.44 -18.57 -4.06
C PRO A 189 22.13 -19.34 -4.30
N GLU A 190 21.72 -20.21 -3.37
CA GLU A 190 20.44 -20.92 -3.35
C GLU A 190 19.23 -20.00 -3.11
N LEU A 191 19.45 -18.78 -2.59
CA LEU A 191 18.39 -17.79 -2.40
C LEU A 191 18.08 -16.99 -3.68
N SER A 192 18.84 -17.20 -4.76
CA SER A 192 18.71 -16.42 -5.99
C SER A 192 17.28 -16.47 -6.52
N PRO A 193 16.60 -15.31 -6.65
CA PRO A 193 15.24 -15.29 -7.17
C PRO A 193 15.19 -15.64 -8.66
N SER A 194 16.25 -15.29 -9.40
CA SER A 194 16.38 -15.55 -10.84
C SER A 194 17.85 -15.61 -11.28
N TYR A 195 18.11 -15.99 -12.53
CA TYR A 195 19.48 -15.96 -13.08
C TYR A 195 19.94 -14.52 -13.35
N GLU A 196 19.03 -13.63 -13.73
CA GLU A 196 19.27 -12.21 -13.95
C GLU A 196 19.81 -11.55 -12.67
N ALA A 197 19.16 -11.77 -11.53
CA ALA A 197 19.62 -11.28 -10.23
C ALA A 197 21.01 -11.81 -9.88
N ARG A 198 21.29 -13.08 -10.21
CA ARG A 198 22.61 -13.70 -10.00
C ARG A 198 23.69 -13.03 -10.86
N VAL A 199 23.42 -12.81 -12.16
CA VAL A 199 24.35 -12.13 -13.07
C VAL A 199 24.62 -10.71 -12.58
N PHE A 200 23.57 -9.95 -12.25
CA PHE A 200 23.68 -8.60 -11.69
C PHE A 200 24.55 -8.60 -10.43
N CYS A 201 24.28 -9.48 -9.47
CA CYS A 201 25.02 -9.50 -8.23
C CYS A 201 26.47 -9.97 -8.38
N LEU A 202 26.75 -10.96 -9.24
CA LEU A 202 28.12 -11.37 -9.56
C LEU A 202 28.93 -10.20 -10.13
N ALA A 203 28.33 -9.39 -11.00
CA ALA A 203 28.95 -8.18 -11.52
C ALA A 203 29.18 -7.12 -10.43
N ARG A 204 28.17 -6.85 -9.59
CA ARG A 204 28.28 -5.90 -8.46
C ARG A 204 29.39 -6.26 -7.48
N VAL A 205 29.61 -7.54 -7.19
CA VAL A 205 30.71 -8.00 -6.32
C VAL A 205 32.06 -8.17 -7.05
N GLY A 206 32.15 -7.75 -8.32
CA GLY A 206 33.39 -7.71 -9.10
C GLY A 206 33.76 -9.03 -9.81
N ARG A 207 32.88 -10.02 -9.82
CA ARG A 207 33.07 -11.32 -10.48
C ARG A 207 32.62 -11.30 -11.94
N TRP A 208 33.04 -10.28 -12.69
CA TRP A 208 32.60 -9.99 -14.07
C TRP A 208 32.67 -11.20 -15.02
N THR A 209 33.78 -11.93 -15.05
CA THR A 209 33.92 -13.13 -15.89
C THR A 209 32.94 -14.23 -15.52
N THR A 210 32.62 -14.38 -14.22
CA THR A 210 31.60 -15.34 -13.77
C THR A 210 30.22 -14.87 -14.17
N ALA A 211 29.93 -13.57 -14.08
CA ALA A 211 28.66 -12.99 -14.50
C ALA A 211 28.41 -13.21 -16.00
N ALA A 212 29.39 -12.90 -16.86
CA ALA A 212 29.31 -13.13 -18.30
C ALA A 212 29.12 -14.61 -18.66
N LEU A 213 29.87 -15.52 -18.04
CA LEU A 213 29.69 -16.96 -18.26
C LEU A 213 28.29 -17.43 -17.81
N THR A 214 27.81 -16.92 -16.67
CA THR A 214 26.47 -17.24 -16.15
C THR A 214 25.39 -16.77 -17.10
N LEU A 215 25.50 -15.54 -17.62
CA LEU A 215 24.60 -14.98 -18.62
C LEU A 215 24.50 -15.87 -19.85
N GLU A 216 25.62 -16.14 -20.53
CA GLU A 216 25.65 -16.94 -21.76
C GLU A 216 25.16 -18.37 -21.53
N THR A 217 25.50 -18.98 -20.39
CA THR A 217 25.03 -20.33 -20.04
C THR A 217 23.53 -20.36 -19.79
N ALA A 218 23.00 -19.39 -19.03
CA ALA A 218 21.58 -19.33 -18.70
C ALA A 218 20.75 -19.01 -19.95
N THR A 219 21.20 -18.09 -20.80
CA THR A 219 20.57 -17.82 -22.10
C THR A 219 20.56 -19.06 -23.00
N ALA A 220 21.67 -19.78 -23.12
CA ALA A 220 21.73 -21.00 -23.93
C ALA A 220 20.79 -22.12 -23.42
N LEU A 221 20.50 -22.14 -22.12
CA LEU A 221 19.55 -23.05 -21.48
C LEU A 221 18.10 -22.55 -21.50
N GLY A 222 17.83 -21.40 -22.13
CA GLY A 222 16.50 -20.77 -22.15
C GLY A 222 16.03 -20.29 -20.77
N ARG A 223 16.98 -19.96 -19.88
CA ARG A 223 16.75 -19.46 -18.52
C ARG A 223 16.95 -17.95 -18.39
N ILE A 224 17.19 -17.25 -19.50
CA ILE A 224 17.15 -15.78 -19.60
C ILE A 224 16.63 -15.52 -21.01
N ASP A 225 15.55 -14.75 -21.13
CA ASP A 225 15.01 -14.36 -22.44
C ASP A 225 15.95 -13.37 -23.15
N MET A 226 15.71 -13.11 -24.43
CA MET A 226 16.60 -12.25 -25.21
C MET A 226 16.60 -10.79 -24.77
N GLN A 227 15.47 -10.25 -24.30
CA GLN A 227 15.37 -8.86 -23.83
C GLN A 227 16.18 -8.68 -22.54
N SER A 228 15.97 -9.57 -21.57
CA SER A 228 16.73 -9.60 -20.31
C SER A 228 18.23 -9.82 -20.57
N ARG A 229 18.57 -10.68 -21.54
CA ARG A 229 19.95 -10.95 -21.93
C ARG A 229 20.61 -9.70 -22.51
N ASP A 230 19.94 -8.97 -23.39
CA ASP A 230 20.52 -7.79 -24.04
C ASP A 230 20.73 -6.66 -23.01
N LEU A 231 19.79 -6.48 -22.07
CA LEU A 231 19.94 -5.53 -20.97
C LEU A 231 21.12 -5.88 -20.05
N LEU A 232 21.24 -7.15 -19.65
CA LEU A 232 22.37 -7.62 -18.84
C LEU A 232 23.70 -7.53 -19.59
N ALA A 233 23.73 -7.81 -20.89
CA ALA A 233 24.95 -7.71 -21.69
C ALA A 233 25.46 -6.25 -21.74
N ARG A 234 24.56 -5.28 -21.96
CA ARG A 234 24.91 -3.85 -21.90
C ARG A 234 25.37 -3.41 -20.51
N PHE A 235 24.77 -3.97 -19.47
CA PHE A 235 25.20 -3.69 -18.09
C PHE A 235 26.60 -4.25 -17.78
N LEU A 236 26.95 -5.42 -18.30
CA LEU A 236 28.25 -6.05 -18.08
C LEU A 236 29.39 -5.39 -18.85
N ASP A 237 29.13 -4.95 -20.09
CA ASP A 237 30.11 -4.34 -20.98
C ASP A 237 29.50 -3.19 -21.79
N PRO A 238 29.30 -2.01 -21.18
CA PRO A 238 28.65 -0.88 -21.85
C PRO A 238 29.47 -0.33 -23.03
N GLU A 239 30.80 -0.48 -23.01
CA GLU A 239 31.70 -0.01 -24.08
C GLU A 239 31.43 -0.73 -25.41
N LEU A 240 31.06 -2.03 -25.35
CA LEU A 240 30.77 -2.84 -26.52
C LEU A 240 29.51 -2.39 -27.28
N PHE A 241 28.63 -1.64 -26.62
CA PHE A 241 27.36 -1.18 -27.17
C PHE A 241 27.30 0.35 -27.34
N GLU A 242 28.45 1.04 -27.29
CA GLU A 242 28.50 2.48 -27.55
C GLU A 242 27.97 2.82 -28.95
N GLY A 243 26.93 3.67 -29.00
CA GLY A 243 26.32 4.14 -30.24
C GLY A 243 25.22 3.23 -30.79
N GLU A 244 24.93 2.10 -30.14
CA GLU A 244 23.73 1.32 -30.42
C GLU A 244 22.46 2.07 -29.96
N PRO A 245 21.29 1.82 -30.57
CA PRO A 245 20.04 2.42 -30.13
C PRO A 245 19.64 1.93 -28.73
N ASP A 246 18.89 2.76 -28.00
CA ASP A 246 18.31 2.41 -26.69
C ASP A 246 17.49 1.10 -26.77
N LEU A 247 17.48 0.33 -25.69
CA LEU A 247 16.68 -0.89 -25.62
C LEU A 247 15.18 -0.56 -25.49
N PRO A 248 14.28 -1.41 -26.00
CA PRO A 248 12.88 -1.33 -25.64
C PRO A 248 12.74 -1.58 -24.12
N LEU A 249 12.00 -0.71 -23.45
CA LEU A 249 11.72 -0.86 -22.01
C LEU A 249 10.98 -2.20 -21.76
N PRO A 250 11.35 -2.95 -20.72
CA PRO A 250 10.57 -4.09 -20.25
C PRO A 250 9.17 -3.64 -19.83
N GLU A 251 8.16 -4.48 -20.05
CA GLU A 251 6.79 -4.21 -19.60
C GLU A 251 6.21 -5.47 -18.94
N PRO A 252 5.92 -5.42 -17.63
CA PRO A 252 6.30 -4.44 -16.61
C PRO A 252 7.82 -4.28 -16.37
N ILE A 253 8.22 -3.10 -15.92
CA ILE A 253 9.58 -2.85 -15.41
C ILE A 253 9.70 -3.42 -14.00
N THR A 254 10.64 -4.35 -13.78
CA THR A 254 10.98 -4.84 -12.44
C THR A 254 11.99 -3.91 -11.72
N PRO A 255 12.13 -3.98 -10.38
CA PRO A 255 13.18 -3.26 -9.67
C PRO A 255 14.59 -3.56 -10.19
N LEU A 256 14.84 -4.80 -10.64
CA LEU A 256 16.12 -5.18 -11.21
C LEU A 256 16.33 -4.51 -12.56
N ASP A 257 15.33 -4.53 -13.44
CA ASP A 257 15.39 -3.85 -14.74
C ASP A 257 15.66 -2.37 -14.58
N TYR A 258 14.95 -1.73 -13.64
CA TYR A 258 15.15 -0.32 -13.34
C TYR A 258 16.59 -0.01 -12.91
N ARG A 259 17.22 -0.90 -12.12
CA ARG A 259 18.63 -0.76 -11.70
C ARG A 259 19.61 -1.00 -12.83
N LEU A 260 19.32 -1.97 -13.70
CA LEU A 260 20.12 -2.24 -14.88
C LEU A 260 20.08 -1.05 -15.85
N LEU A 261 18.89 -0.53 -16.16
CA LEU A 261 18.67 0.65 -16.99
C LEU A 261 19.39 1.89 -16.42
N GLU A 262 19.26 2.12 -15.11
CA GLU A 262 20.03 3.18 -14.42
C GLU A 262 21.54 2.98 -14.58
N GLY A 263 22.03 1.74 -14.45
CA GLY A 263 23.43 1.37 -14.57
C GLY A 263 24.03 1.62 -15.96
N ILE A 264 23.23 1.48 -17.01
CA ILE A 264 23.64 1.76 -18.40
C ILE A 264 23.35 3.21 -18.84
N GLY A 265 22.78 4.04 -17.96
CA GLY A 265 22.49 5.44 -18.24
C GLY A 265 21.15 5.71 -18.92
N GLU A 266 20.32 4.69 -19.14
CA GLU A 266 18.97 4.79 -19.69
C GLU A 266 17.98 5.12 -18.55
N ARG A 267 17.67 6.41 -18.36
CA ARG A 267 16.85 6.86 -17.22
C ARG A 267 15.35 6.66 -17.46
N VAL A 268 14.71 5.88 -16.59
CA VAL A 268 13.26 5.70 -16.56
C VAL A 268 12.62 6.67 -15.56
N PRO A 269 11.65 7.52 -15.97
CA PRO A 269 10.90 8.36 -15.04
C PRO A 269 10.05 7.51 -14.09
N THR A 270 10.17 7.72 -12.77
CA THR A 270 9.38 6.97 -11.77
C THR A 270 7.91 7.38 -11.70
N GLN A 271 7.53 8.49 -12.34
CA GLN A 271 6.19 9.08 -12.26
C GLN A 271 5.10 8.15 -12.79
N ASP A 272 5.43 7.41 -13.84
CA ASP A 272 4.52 6.46 -14.51
C ASP A 272 4.70 5.02 -14.00
N LEU A 273 5.64 4.81 -13.07
CA LEU A 273 5.89 3.52 -12.44
C LEU A 273 5.05 3.36 -11.15
N PRO A 274 4.85 2.10 -10.70
CA PRO A 274 4.23 1.80 -9.42
C PRO A 274 4.87 2.60 -8.27
N LEU A 275 4.06 2.96 -7.27
CA LEU A 275 4.46 3.89 -6.21
C LEU A 275 5.79 3.53 -5.53
N ALA A 276 6.07 2.23 -5.37
CA ALA A 276 7.30 1.71 -4.77
C ALA A 276 8.58 2.26 -5.44
N PHE A 277 8.56 2.53 -6.75
CA PHE A 277 9.69 3.10 -7.50
C PHE A 277 10.01 4.53 -7.10
N ALA A 278 9.06 5.28 -6.52
CA ALA A 278 9.31 6.65 -6.05
C ALA A 278 10.40 6.71 -4.96
N HIS A 279 10.64 5.63 -4.21
CA HIS A 279 11.77 5.57 -3.25
C HIS A 279 13.14 5.72 -3.93
N SER A 280 13.27 5.32 -5.21
CA SER A 280 14.50 5.48 -5.97
C SER A 280 14.91 6.94 -6.12
N ASP A 281 13.92 7.84 -6.18
CA ASP A 281 14.08 9.28 -6.34
C ASP A 281 14.35 10.01 -5.02
N LEU A 282 14.19 9.35 -3.86
CA LEU A 282 14.51 9.92 -2.54
C LEU A 282 16.02 9.90 -2.22
N ARG A 283 16.82 9.20 -3.03
CA ARG A 283 18.27 9.08 -2.79
C ARG A 283 18.97 10.44 -2.94
N HIS A 284 20.02 10.64 -2.16
CA HIS A 284 20.77 11.89 -2.11
C HIS A 284 21.46 12.30 -3.43
N VAL A 285 21.70 11.33 -4.32
CA VAL A 285 22.29 11.55 -5.66
C VAL A 285 21.29 12.12 -6.66
N ILE A 286 19.99 12.04 -6.34
CA ILE A 286 18.91 12.50 -7.22
C ILE A 286 18.66 13.99 -7.03
N GLY A 287 18.24 14.66 -8.11
CA GLY A 287 17.91 16.07 -8.10
C GLY A 287 16.75 16.39 -7.16
N TRP A 288 16.87 17.49 -6.42
CA TRP A 288 15.91 17.86 -5.37
C TRP A 288 14.45 18.00 -5.85
N LYS A 289 14.21 18.43 -7.10
CA LYS A 289 12.84 18.48 -7.66
C LYS A 289 12.20 17.08 -7.72
N ALA A 290 12.97 16.06 -8.11
CA ALA A 290 12.47 14.69 -8.18
C ALA A 290 12.24 14.13 -6.77
N GLN A 291 13.13 14.42 -5.81
CA GLN A 291 12.92 14.10 -4.39
C GLN A 291 11.60 14.69 -3.86
N ILE A 292 11.33 15.96 -4.16
CA ILE A 292 10.08 16.62 -3.76
C ILE A 292 8.87 15.88 -4.35
N VAL A 293 8.81 15.71 -5.67
CA VAL A 293 7.67 15.06 -6.34
C VAL A 293 7.47 13.63 -5.85
N ALA A 294 8.56 12.88 -5.65
CA ALA A 294 8.50 11.53 -5.10
C ALA A 294 7.98 11.51 -3.66
N SER A 295 8.49 12.39 -2.80
CA SER A 295 8.03 12.49 -1.41
C SER A 295 6.56 12.91 -1.30
N GLU A 296 6.09 13.82 -2.16
CA GLU A 296 4.67 14.20 -2.22
C GLU A 296 3.79 13.03 -2.67
N ARG A 297 4.22 12.22 -3.65
CA ARG A 297 3.49 10.99 -4.04
C ARG A 297 3.42 10.01 -2.87
N LEU A 298 4.55 9.72 -2.24
CA LEU A 298 4.64 8.76 -1.14
C LEU A 298 3.82 9.18 0.08
N VAL A 299 3.83 10.47 0.47
CA VAL A 299 3.04 10.94 1.61
C VAL A 299 1.53 10.90 1.36
N ARG A 300 1.07 11.15 0.11
CA ARG A 300 -0.37 11.09 -0.21
C ARG A 300 -0.98 9.72 0.01
N ASP A 301 -0.19 8.69 -0.22
CA ASP A 301 -0.60 7.30 -0.03
C ASP A 301 -0.19 6.75 1.36
N GLY A 302 0.36 7.60 2.23
CA GLY A 302 0.77 7.21 3.59
C GLY A 302 2.03 6.35 3.67
N ALA A 303 2.80 6.25 2.57
CA ALA A 303 3.99 5.39 2.47
C ALA A 303 5.22 5.93 3.24
N ILE A 304 5.29 7.24 3.46
CA ILE A 304 6.30 7.89 4.30
C ILE A 304 5.64 8.92 5.22
N ASP A 305 6.34 9.30 6.30
CA ASP A 305 5.83 10.25 7.29
C ASP A 305 5.86 11.69 6.74
N SER A 306 4.84 12.49 7.05
CA SER A 306 4.79 13.91 6.64
C SER A 306 5.96 14.74 7.18
N LYS A 307 6.61 14.31 8.28
CA LYS A 307 7.84 14.93 8.80
C LYS A 307 9.03 14.79 7.83
N ASP A 308 9.08 13.70 7.07
CA ASP A 308 10.15 13.45 6.10
C ASP A 308 9.99 14.40 4.91
N LEU A 309 8.74 14.60 4.46
CA LEU A 309 8.41 15.63 3.47
C LEU A 309 8.74 17.04 3.97
N LEU A 310 8.40 17.38 5.22
CA LEU A 310 8.77 18.68 5.81
C LEU A 310 10.29 18.89 5.79
N THR A 311 11.07 17.86 6.09
CA THR A 311 12.53 17.89 6.03
C THR A 311 13.01 18.19 4.60
N ILE A 312 12.47 17.49 3.60
CA ILE A 312 12.81 17.71 2.18
C ILE A 312 12.46 19.15 1.75
N TYR A 313 11.28 19.64 2.12
CA TYR A 313 10.85 21.01 1.81
C TYR A 313 11.73 22.07 2.45
N THR A 314 12.23 21.84 3.66
CA THR A 314 13.01 22.85 4.42
C THR A 314 14.51 22.77 4.19
N THR A 315 15.01 21.80 3.41
CA THR A 315 16.45 21.58 3.22
C THR A 315 17.14 22.72 2.46
N ARG A 316 16.47 23.36 1.49
CA ARG A 316 17.06 24.41 0.63
C ARG A 316 16.02 25.47 0.27
N ARG A 317 16.46 26.63 -0.23
CA ARG A 317 15.54 27.63 -0.80
C ARG A 317 15.03 27.16 -2.17
N PRO A 318 13.77 27.44 -2.56
CA PRO A 318 13.24 27.11 -3.88
C PRO A 318 14.17 27.57 -4.99
N SER A 319 14.48 26.67 -5.92
CA SER A 319 15.41 26.94 -7.03
C SER A 319 14.76 27.71 -8.19
N ALA A 320 13.43 27.72 -8.26
CA ALA A 320 12.63 28.39 -9.28
C ALA A 320 11.23 28.72 -8.73
N SER A 321 10.34 29.22 -9.58
CA SER A 321 8.90 29.35 -9.33
C SER A 321 8.12 28.28 -10.11
N GLY A 322 6.89 27.99 -9.69
CA GLY A 322 5.98 27.09 -10.40
C GLY A 322 5.94 25.68 -9.81
N GLY A 323 4.72 25.12 -9.70
CA GLY A 323 4.47 23.73 -9.36
C GLY A 323 5.01 23.37 -7.97
N ALA A 324 5.85 22.33 -7.90
CA ALA A 324 6.48 21.89 -6.65
C ALA A 324 7.22 23.00 -5.90
N TRP A 325 7.79 23.99 -6.61
CA TRP A 325 8.51 25.08 -5.98
C TRP A 325 7.60 26.06 -5.24
N ASP A 326 6.39 26.27 -5.72
CA ASP A 326 5.42 27.16 -5.06
C ASP A 326 4.94 26.54 -3.75
N ARG A 327 4.69 25.22 -3.74
CA ARG A 327 4.39 24.48 -2.50
C ARG A 327 5.54 24.55 -1.48
N VAL A 328 6.79 24.35 -1.94
CA VAL A 328 7.97 24.51 -1.07
C VAL A 328 8.02 25.92 -0.48
N ALA A 329 7.85 26.95 -1.30
CA ALA A 329 7.87 28.34 -0.85
C ALA A 329 6.74 28.64 0.16
N ALA A 330 5.52 28.15 -0.09
CA ALA A 330 4.37 28.33 0.78
C ALA A 330 4.57 27.65 2.14
N ILE A 331 5.06 26.41 2.15
CA ILE A 331 5.37 25.68 3.40
C ILE A 331 6.48 26.38 4.18
N GLN A 332 7.56 26.82 3.52
CA GLN A 332 8.64 27.54 4.20
C GLN A 332 8.16 28.87 4.79
N ALA A 333 7.34 29.62 4.06
CA ALA A 333 6.77 30.87 4.56
C ALA A 333 5.89 30.64 5.79
N LEU A 334 5.06 29.60 5.76
CA LEU A 334 4.23 29.19 6.89
C LEU A 334 5.09 28.74 8.09
N ASP A 335 6.08 27.90 7.86
CA ASP A 335 7.00 27.41 8.91
C ASP A 335 7.74 28.56 9.60
N ILE A 336 8.27 29.51 8.82
CA ILE A 336 8.94 30.71 9.34
C ILE A 336 7.97 31.56 10.16
N ALA A 337 6.74 31.79 9.67
CA ALA A 337 5.75 32.59 10.38
C ALA A 337 5.31 31.95 11.71
N ILE A 338 5.13 30.62 11.73
CA ILE A 338 4.83 29.86 12.94
C ILE A 338 5.97 29.97 13.95
N ASN A 339 7.22 29.81 13.50
CA ASN A 339 8.39 29.91 14.37
C ASN A 339 8.60 31.33 14.93
N ALA A 340 8.22 32.37 14.18
CA ALA A 340 8.27 33.74 14.63
C ALA A 340 7.13 34.11 15.62
N GLY A 341 6.08 33.30 15.70
CA GLY A 341 4.88 33.60 16.50
C GLY A 341 4.06 34.79 15.99
N ASP A 342 4.28 35.24 14.75
CA ASP A 342 3.56 36.37 14.15
C ASP A 342 2.23 35.88 13.54
N THR A 343 1.16 35.99 14.32
CA THR A 343 -0.18 35.52 13.95
C THR A 343 -0.70 36.15 12.64
N LYS A 344 -0.33 37.40 12.33
CA LYS A 344 -0.73 38.06 11.08
C LYS A 344 0.02 37.49 9.88
N SER A 345 1.29 37.16 10.04
CA SER A 345 2.06 36.49 8.99
C SER A 345 1.63 35.04 8.81
N VAL A 346 1.26 34.34 9.89
CA VAL A 346 0.68 33.00 9.81
C VAL A 346 -0.64 33.02 9.05
N ALA A 347 -1.55 33.96 9.38
CA ALA A 347 -2.83 34.08 8.67
C ALA A 347 -2.63 34.28 7.15
N ARG A 348 -1.74 35.20 6.75
CA ARG A 348 -1.41 35.43 5.32
C ARG A 348 -0.79 34.19 4.66
N ALA A 349 0.10 33.49 5.35
CA ALA A 349 0.75 32.29 4.83
C ALA A 349 -0.26 31.14 4.65
N LEU A 350 -1.16 30.95 5.62
CA LEU A 350 -2.23 29.93 5.55
C LEU A 350 -3.17 30.14 4.37
N THR A 351 -3.58 31.40 4.10
CA THR A 351 -4.45 31.73 2.95
C THR A 351 -3.87 31.28 1.61
N HIS A 352 -2.54 31.22 1.49
CA HIS A 352 -1.88 30.74 0.27
C HIS A 352 -1.51 29.25 0.34
N CYS A 353 -1.04 28.79 1.49
CA CYS A 353 -0.50 27.44 1.65
C CYS A 353 -1.59 26.37 1.66
N ALA A 354 -2.74 26.61 2.32
CA ALA A 354 -3.78 25.58 2.43
C ALA A 354 -4.38 25.20 1.06
N PRO A 355 -4.83 26.14 0.21
CA PRO A 355 -5.35 25.78 -1.11
C PRO A 355 -4.33 25.08 -2.00
N LEU A 356 -3.06 25.51 -1.99
CA LEU A 356 -2.00 24.86 -2.78
C LEU A 356 -1.77 23.40 -2.39
N MET A 357 -1.89 23.10 -1.10
CA MET A 357 -1.73 21.73 -0.61
C MET A 357 -2.98 20.90 -0.93
N GLU A 358 -4.17 21.47 -0.77
CA GLU A 358 -5.46 20.85 -1.12
C GLU A 358 -5.53 20.48 -2.61
N GLU A 359 -5.24 21.40 -3.52
CA GLU A 359 -5.22 21.20 -4.99
C GLU A 359 -4.30 20.06 -5.44
N ASN A 360 -3.31 19.71 -4.62
CA ASN A 360 -2.35 18.65 -4.90
C ASN A 360 -2.59 17.38 -4.06
N GLY A 361 -3.69 17.31 -3.30
CA GLY A 361 -4.03 16.18 -2.44
C GLY A 361 -3.15 16.04 -1.19
N LEU A 362 -2.46 17.10 -0.78
CA LEU A 362 -1.50 17.13 0.34
C LEU A 362 -2.07 17.77 1.61
N GLU A 363 -3.39 17.99 1.69
CA GLU A 363 -4.03 18.61 2.85
C GLU A 363 -3.78 17.82 4.15
N ALA A 364 -3.92 16.50 4.10
CA ALA A 364 -3.60 15.64 5.24
C ALA A 364 -2.12 15.77 5.64
N ALA A 365 -1.20 15.87 4.67
CA ALA A 365 0.22 16.08 4.96
C ALA A 365 0.45 17.43 5.65
N LEU A 366 -0.17 18.50 5.15
CA LEU A 366 -0.13 19.83 5.76
C LEU A 366 -0.62 19.78 7.21
N ALA A 367 -1.75 19.10 7.44
CA ALA A 367 -2.33 18.92 8.77
C ALA A 367 -1.34 18.26 9.73
N HIS A 368 -0.75 17.11 9.37
CA HIS A 368 0.21 16.42 10.23
C HIS A 368 1.51 17.23 10.45
N MET A 369 1.95 18.03 9.47
CA MET A 369 3.14 18.88 9.61
C MET A 369 2.91 20.10 10.53
N MET A 370 1.73 20.71 10.48
CA MET A 370 1.52 22.07 10.99
C MET A 370 0.49 22.19 12.12
N ALA A 371 -0.53 21.33 12.19
CA ALA A 371 -1.70 21.56 13.05
C ALA A 371 -1.36 21.77 14.53
N LEU A 372 -0.50 20.90 15.10
CA LEU A 372 -0.09 21.00 16.51
C LEU A 372 0.70 22.29 16.82
N ARG A 373 1.40 22.86 15.84
CA ARG A 373 2.17 24.09 16.01
C ARG A 373 1.27 25.32 15.83
N LEU A 374 0.33 25.26 14.89
CA LEU A 374 -0.68 26.29 14.68
C LEU A 374 -1.59 26.48 15.90
N SER A 375 -1.99 25.38 16.55
CA SER A 375 -2.87 25.42 17.73
C SER A 375 -2.27 26.10 18.96
N ARG A 376 -0.96 26.33 18.98
CA ARG A 376 -0.27 27.05 20.07
C ARG A 376 -0.31 28.56 19.90
N LEU A 377 -0.84 29.05 18.77
CA LEU A 377 -0.93 30.46 18.44
C LEU A 377 -2.36 30.96 18.65
N ALA A 378 -2.49 32.19 19.14
CA ALA A 378 -3.79 32.86 19.25
C ALA A 378 -4.19 33.43 17.87
N LEU A 379 -4.62 32.54 16.96
CA LEU A 379 -5.13 32.90 15.64
C LEU A 379 -6.59 33.39 15.76
N ASP A 380 -7.00 34.24 14.81
CA ASP A 380 -8.35 34.78 14.70
C ASP A 380 -8.94 34.54 13.30
N GLY A 381 -10.25 34.77 13.18
CA GLY A 381 -10.98 34.70 11.91
C GLY A 381 -10.78 33.39 11.15
N SER A 382 -10.59 33.48 9.84
CA SER A 382 -10.42 32.31 8.96
C SER A 382 -9.15 31.52 9.26
N ALA A 383 -8.09 32.15 9.74
CA ALA A 383 -6.85 31.45 10.07
C ALA A 383 -7.03 30.49 11.25
N ALA A 384 -7.84 30.87 12.24
CA ALA A 384 -8.21 29.99 13.34
C ALA A 384 -9.09 28.82 12.89
N GLN A 385 -10.05 29.09 11.99
CA GLN A 385 -10.89 28.04 11.39
C GLN A 385 -10.04 27.00 10.65
N THR A 386 -9.18 27.44 9.72
CA THR A 386 -8.28 26.54 8.98
C THR A 386 -7.33 25.79 9.91
N ALA A 387 -6.76 26.45 10.93
CA ALA A 387 -5.89 25.76 11.88
C ALA A 387 -6.63 24.66 12.66
N TYR A 388 -7.90 24.89 13.01
CA TYR A 388 -8.73 23.92 13.70
C TYR A 388 -9.16 22.76 12.78
N GLU A 389 -9.54 23.05 11.54
CA GLU A 389 -9.81 22.04 10.52
C GLU A 389 -8.61 21.11 10.31
N LEU A 390 -7.40 21.68 10.14
CA LEU A 390 -6.17 20.89 10.08
C LEU A 390 -5.97 20.04 11.35
N ALA A 391 -6.29 20.57 12.54
CA ALA A 391 -6.19 19.81 13.78
C ALA A 391 -7.13 18.61 13.82
N LEU A 392 -8.37 18.75 13.33
CA LEU A 392 -9.36 17.68 13.19
C LEU A 392 -8.92 16.63 12.15
N VAL A 393 -8.46 17.08 10.96
CA VAL A 393 -7.98 16.19 9.90
C VAL A 393 -6.79 15.34 10.36
N SER A 394 -5.85 15.90 11.13
CA SER A 394 -4.72 15.13 11.66
C SER A 394 -5.04 14.36 12.95
N ASN A 395 -6.24 14.52 13.53
CA ASN A 395 -6.58 14.07 14.89
C ASN A 395 -5.49 14.44 15.91
N SER A 396 -4.96 15.66 15.84
CA SER A 396 -3.96 16.12 16.80
C SER A 396 -4.60 16.41 18.15
N GLY A 397 -3.82 16.54 19.23
CA GLY A 397 -4.38 16.93 20.54
C GLY A 397 -5.17 18.25 20.52
N ALA A 398 -4.96 19.10 19.51
CA ALA A 398 -5.71 20.33 19.31
C ALA A 398 -7.12 20.11 18.71
N ALA A 399 -7.42 18.93 18.16
CA ALA A 399 -8.76 18.55 17.72
C ALA A 399 -9.80 18.63 18.86
N PHE A 400 -9.34 18.54 20.10
CA PHE A 400 -10.18 18.58 21.31
C PHE A 400 -10.25 19.97 21.95
N LEU A 401 -9.68 20.99 21.31
CA LEU A 401 -9.62 22.36 21.78
C LEU A 401 -10.24 23.27 20.71
N PRO A 402 -11.57 23.39 20.65
CA PRO A 402 -12.22 24.24 19.67
C PRO A 402 -11.77 25.70 19.83
N PRO A 403 -11.84 26.49 18.74
CA PRO A 403 -11.62 27.93 18.81
C PRO A 403 -12.56 28.60 19.82
N ASP A 404 -12.18 29.78 20.29
CA ASP A 404 -12.99 30.61 21.19
C ASP A 404 -14.38 30.90 20.55
N ASP A 405 -15.44 30.97 21.37
CA ASP A 405 -16.82 31.22 20.93
C ASP A 405 -16.98 32.52 20.10
N SER A 406 -16.03 33.46 20.20
CA SER A 406 -15.97 34.65 19.35
C SER A 406 -15.65 34.37 17.87
N ILE A 407 -15.14 33.17 17.56
CA ILE A 407 -14.83 32.72 16.21
C ILE A 407 -16.05 31.96 15.66
N GLU A 408 -16.78 32.61 14.77
CA GLU A 408 -17.91 31.99 14.08
C GLU A 408 -17.39 30.85 13.17
N MET A 409 -17.76 29.60 13.47
CA MET A 409 -17.40 28.44 12.64
C MET A 409 -18.50 28.16 11.61
N PRO A 410 -18.15 27.73 10.38
CA PRO A 410 -19.15 27.25 9.43
C PRO A 410 -19.84 25.96 9.93
N PRO A 411 -21.07 25.63 9.47
CA PRO A 411 -21.85 24.50 9.99
C PRO A 411 -21.14 23.14 9.93
N HIS A 412 -20.40 22.86 8.85
CA HIS A 412 -19.64 21.61 8.72
C HIS A 412 -18.53 21.50 9.78
N LEU A 413 -17.84 22.61 10.10
CA LEU A 413 -16.78 22.62 11.10
C LEU A 413 -17.34 22.55 12.52
N GLN A 414 -18.50 23.14 12.78
CA GLN A 414 -19.23 22.96 14.06
C GLN A 414 -19.62 21.49 14.25
N PHE A 415 -20.15 20.85 13.21
CA PHE A 415 -20.51 19.44 13.26
C PHE A 415 -19.28 18.53 13.43
N ALA A 416 -18.20 18.77 12.68
CA ALA A 416 -16.93 18.06 12.86
C ALA A 416 -16.35 18.24 14.27
N SER A 417 -16.45 19.45 14.83
CA SER A 417 -16.08 19.71 16.23
C SER A 417 -16.90 18.85 17.20
N ALA A 418 -18.21 18.71 16.98
CA ALA A 418 -19.06 17.89 17.82
C ALA A 418 -18.74 16.39 17.70
N VAL A 419 -18.37 15.92 16.51
CA VAL A 419 -17.85 14.55 16.30
C VAL A 419 -16.58 14.33 17.14
N ALA A 420 -15.60 15.23 17.05
CA ALA A 420 -14.33 15.11 17.76
C ALA A 420 -14.47 15.18 19.29
N LEU A 421 -15.37 16.04 19.78
CA LEU A 421 -15.61 16.26 21.22
C LEU A 421 -16.63 15.30 21.84
N ASP A 422 -17.18 14.36 21.05
CA ASP A 422 -18.24 13.44 21.46
C ASP A 422 -19.51 14.15 21.98
N ARG A 423 -19.93 15.20 21.27
CA ARG A 423 -21.13 16.02 21.58
C ARG A 423 -22.16 15.99 20.46
N LEU A 424 -22.22 14.88 19.73
CA LEU A 424 -23.13 14.72 18.58
C LEU A 424 -24.61 14.85 18.93
N SER A 425 -25.00 14.54 20.17
CA SER A 425 -26.39 14.71 20.65
C SER A 425 -26.85 16.18 20.70
N GLU A 426 -25.91 17.12 20.74
CA GLU A 426 -26.17 18.56 20.80
C GLU A 426 -26.00 19.25 19.43
N ALA A 427 -25.50 18.51 18.43
CA ALA A 427 -25.19 19.04 17.12
C ALA A 427 -26.30 18.77 16.11
N SER A 428 -26.48 19.69 15.17
CA SER A 428 -27.37 19.49 14.01
C SER A 428 -26.52 19.13 12.79
N PRO A 429 -26.78 17.99 12.13
CA PRO A 429 -26.06 17.61 10.92
C PRO A 429 -26.37 18.61 9.79
N PRO A 430 -25.36 19.15 9.09
CA PRO A 430 -25.58 20.15 8.03
C PRO A 430 -26.14 19.57 6.72
N ASP A 431 -25.99 18.26 6.50
CA ASP A 431 -26.42 17.56 5.29
C ASP A 431 -26.83 16.10 5.58
N SER A 432 -27.33 15.39 4.56
CA SER A 432 -27.81 14.01 4.69
C SER A 432 -26.72 13.02 5.08
N ARG A 433 -25.49 13.21 4.56
CA ARG A 433 -24.36 12.33 4.89
C ARG A 433 -23.94 12.52 6.34
N SER A 434 -23.85 13.76 6.81
CA SER A 434 -23.57 14.10 8.20
C SER A 434 -24.63 13.54 9.15
N ALA A 435 -25.89 13.48 8.72
CA ALA A 435 -26.96 12.84 9.49
C ALA A 435 -26.72 11.33 9.65
N ILE A 436 -26.30 10.65 8.58
CA ILE A 436 -25.94 9.22 8.60
C ILE A 436 -24.72 8.98 9.50
N LEU A 437 -23.69 9.83 9.40
CA LEU A 437 -22.52 9.76 10.27
C LEU A 437 -22.89 9.93 11.75
N ALA A 438 -23.77 10.89 12.07
CA ALA A 438 -24.27 11.08 13.43
C ALA A 438 -25.03 9.86 13.95
N GLU A 439 -25.91 9.27 13.13
CA GLU A 439 -26.69 8.10 13.48
C GLU A 439 -25.80 6.90 13.83
N VAL A 440 -24.81 6.62 12.98
CA VAL A 440 -23.86 5.52 13.19
C VAL A 440 -23.05 5.72 14.47
N LEU A 441 -22.52 6.92 14.70
CA LEU A 441 -21.69 7.21 15.88
C LEU A 441 -22.49 7.25 17.19
N LEU A 442 -23.79 7.57 17.15
CA LEU A 442 -24.65 7.62 18.34
C LEU A 442 -25.28 6.27 18.70
N SER A 443 -25.72 5.49 17.70
CA SER A 443 -26.55 4.30 17.94
C SER A 443 -25.87 2.98 17.63
N GLY A 444 -24.86 2.95 16.75
CA GLY A 444 -23.97 1.82 16.55
C GLY A 444 -24.67 0.46 16.32
N GLU A 445 -25.59 0.35 15.36
CA GLU A 445 -26.21 -0.95 15.08
C GLU A 445 -25.28 -1.84 14.25
N VAL A 446 -24.69 -2.84 14.91
CA VAL A 446 -23.79 -3.79 14.25
C VAL A 446 -24.61 -4.81 13.44
N PRO A 447 -24.36 -4.97 12.12
CA PRO A 447 -25.02 -5.98 11.29
C PRO A 447 -24.87 -7.40 11.85
N VAL A 448 -25.86 -8.27 11.60
CA VAL A 448 -25.89 -9.63 12.15
C VAL A 448 -24.70 -10.45 11.64
N GLU A 449 -24.38 -10.30 10.35
CA GLU A 449 -23.25 -10.95 9.68
C GLU A 449 -21.93 -10.55 10.36
N THR A 450 -21.76 -9.27 10.68
CA THR A 450 -20.59 -8.76 11.40
C THR A 450 -20.52 -9.35 12.80
N LYS A 451 -21.62 -9.37 13.56
CA LYS A 451 -21.65 -10.00 14.90
C LYS A 451 -21.21 -11.46 14.84
N ASP A 452 -21.66 -12.19 13.83
CA ASP A 452 -21.28 -13.59 13.63
C ASP A 452 -19.81 -13.74 13.24
N MET A 453 -19.25 -12.85 12.41
CA MET A 453 -17.80 -12.83 12.14
C MET A 453 -16.99 -12.58 13.42
N MET A 454 -17.36 -11.58 14.22
CA MET A 454 -16.66 -11.25 15.47
C MET A 454 -16.70 -12.43 16.47
N ARG A 455 -17.86 -13.08 16.64
CA ARG A 455 -18.02 -14.25 17.51
C ARG A 455 -17.19 -15.45 17.09
N ASN A 456 -16.91 -15.57 15.79
CA ASN A 456 -16.15 -16.66 15.22
C ASN A 456 -14.66 -16.34 15.08
N GLY A 457 -14.15 -15.25 15.66
CA GLY A 457 -12.72 -14.88 15.59
C GLY A 457 -12.27 -14.33 14.23
N ARG A 458 -13.20 -13.83 13.41
CA ARG A 458 -12.95 -13.28 12.05
C ARG A 458 -12.91 -11.75 12.06
N VAL A 459 -12.37 -11.14 13.11
CA VAL A 459 -12.38 -9.69 13.32
C VAL A 459 -11.57 -8.99 12.24
N GLY A 460 -10.36 -9.47 11.94
CA GLY A 460 -9.49 -8.88 10.92
C GLY A 460 -10.10 -8.95 9.52
N GLU A 461 -10.78 -10.05 9.20
CA GLU A 461 -11.49 -10.18 7.93
C GLU A 461 -12.66 -9.19 7.81
N ALA A 462 -13.42 -8.99 8.89
CA ALA A 462 -14.50 -8.00 8.90
C ALA A 462 -13.96 -6.57 8.70
N LEU A 463 -12.83 -6.24 9.33
CA LEU A 463 -12.17 -4.94 9.14
C LEU A 463 -11.64 -4.75 7.71
N LEU A 464 -11.09 -5.80 7.08
CA LEU A 464 -10.67 -5.75 5.67
C LEU A 464 -11.87 -5.52 4.74
N LEU A 465 -13.01 -6.17 4.98
CA LEU A 465 -14.23 -5.92 4.20
C LEU A 465 -14.72 -4.48 4.37
N ALA A 466 -14.69 -3.92 5.58
CA ALA A 466 -15.05 -2.52 5.82
C ALA A 466 -14.09 -1.54 5.10
N LEU A 467 -12.79 -1.84 5.06
CA LEU A 467 -11.81 -1.06 4.30
C LEU A 467 -12.05 -1.14 2.78
N HIS A 468 -12.51 -2.29 2.29
CA HIS A 468 -12.88 -2.44 0.89
C HIS A 468 -14.07 -1.55 0.53
N ASP A 469 -15.13 -1.57 1.35
CA ASP A 469 -16.33 -0.75 1.16
C ASP A 469 -16.02 0.77 1.22
N LEU A 470 -15.07 1.17 2.07
CA LEU A 470 -14.67 2.58 2.25
C LEU A 470 -13.56 3.06 1.30
N ALA A 471 -13.07 2.20 0.40
CA ALA A 471 -11.86 2.50 -0.37
C ALA A 471 -12.00 3.74 -1.26
N SER A 472 -13.19 3.97 -1.84
CA SER A 472 -13.51 5.13 -2.69
C SER A 472 -13.62 6.45 -1.93
N GLY A 473 -13.45 6.45 -0.60
CA GLY A 473 -13.49 7.65 0.21
C GLY A 473 -14.76 8.46 -0.01
N THR A 474 -14.63 9.75 -0.33
CA THR A 474 -15.75 10.68 -0.46
C THR A 474 -16.81 10.27 -1.50
N GLU A 475 -16.45 9.43 -2.46
CA GLU A 475 -17.35 8.88 -3.48
C GLU A 475 -18.13 7.64 -3.02
N THR A 476 -17.84 7.09 -1.83
CA THR A 476 -18.54 5.91 -1.28
C THR A 476 -20.01 6.23 -0.99
N ASP A 477 -20.88 5.25 -1.29
CA ASP A 477 -22.32 5.36 -1.01
C ASP A 477 -22.58 5.55 0.51
N PRO A 478 -23.48 6.46 0.92
CA PRO A 478 -23.75 6.71 2.32
C PRO A 478 -24.18 5.47 3.13
N ASP A 479 -24.90 4.51 2.53
CA ASP A 479 -25.29 3.27 3.22
C ASP A 479 -24.07 2.37 3.45
N ASP A 480 -23.16 2.30 2.48
CA ASP A 480 -21.90 1.55 2.61
C ASP A 480 -20.99 2.20 3.67
N ILE A 481 -20.94 3.54 3.73
CA ILE A 481 -20.27 4.29 4.81
C ILE A 481 -20.84 3.88 6.17
N ALA A 482 -22.17 3.90 6.31
CA ALA A 482 -22.83 3.57 7.56
C ALA A 482 -22.51 2.13 8.01
N ARG A 483 -22.63 1.16 7.10
CA ARG A 483 -22.32 -0.25 7.41
C ARG A 483 -20.87 -0.43 7.82
N ALA A 484 -19.93 0.10 7.03
CA ALA A 484 -18.50 -0.09 7.27
C ALA A 484 -18.05 0.59 8.57
N LEU A 485 -18.53 1.80 8.88
CA LEU A 485 -18.24 2.45 10.16
C LEU A 485 -18.78 1.68 11.36
N ASN A 486 -19.99 1.10 11.26
CA ASN A 486 -20.52 0.19 12.29
C ASN A 486 -19.62 -1.05 12.48
N VAL A 487 -19.06 -1.60 11.40
CA VAL A 487 -18.09 -2.72 11.47
C VAL A 487 -16.82 -2.31 12.20
N LEU A 488 -16.27 -1.12 11.91
CA LEU A 488 -15.09 -0.60 12.60
C LEU A 488 -15.34 -0.45 14.10
N ILE A 489 -16.47 0.17 14.49
CA ILE A 489 -16.85 0.34 15.90
C ILE A 489 -16.98 -1.03 16.59
N ALA A 490 -17.69 -1.98 15.95
CA ALA A 490 -17.84 -3.35 16.46
C ALA A 490 -16.52 -4.10 16.64
N GLY A 491 -15.54 -3.82 15.77
CA GLY A 491 -14.19 -4.36 15.81
C GLY A 491 -13.26 -3.66 16.80
N GLY A 492 -13.76 -2.74 17.63
CA GLY A 492 -12.97 -1.99 18.62
C GLY A 492 -12.22 -0.78 18.05
N GLN A 493 -12.50 -0.38 16.82
CA GLN A 493 -11.83 0.70 16.10
C GLN A 493 -12.67 1.99 16.07
N GLU A 494 -13.37 2.31 17.17
CA GLU A 494 -14.23 3.50 17.27
C GLU A 494 -13.47 4.80 17.03
N THR A 495 -12.24 4.92 17.55
CA THR A 495 -11.41 6.12 17.30
C THR A 495 -11.10 6.29 15.82
N VAL A 496 -10.82 5.19 15.11
CA VAL A 496 -10.60 5.22 13.66
C VAL A 496 -11.88 5.55 12.92
N ALA A 497 -13.02 4.97 13.31
CA ALA A 497 -14.32 5.25 12.71
C ALA A 497 -14.70 6.74 12.84
N ARG A 498 -14.49 7.32 14.03
CA ARG A 498 -14.70 8.75 14.30
C ARG A 498 -13.76 9.62 13.47
N HIS A 499 -12.50 9.23 13.34
CA HIS A 499 -11.56 9.97 12.51
C HIS A 499 -11.88 9.88 11.02
N ALA A 500 -12.33 8.71 10.55
CA ALA A 500 -12.82 8.55 9.19
C ALA A 500 -14.04 9.47 8.94
N ALA A 501 -15.00 9.51 9.87
CA ALA A 501 -16.14 10.42 9.80
C ALA A 501 -15.71 11.90 9.71
N LEU A 502 -14.70 12.32 10.50
CA LEU A 502 -14.13 13.67 10.36
C LEU A 502 -13.56 13.92 8.96
N GLN A 503 -12.85 12.95 8.39
CA GLN A 503 -12.28 13.07 7.04
C GLN A 503 -13.36 13.11 5.96
N PHE A 504 -14.45 12.36 6.12
CA PHE A 504 -15.62 12.46 5.24
C PHE A 504 -16.30 13.83 5.29
N ILE A 505 -16.25 14.52 6.42
CA ILE A 505 -16.83 15.87 6.57
C ILE A 505 -15.89 16.93 5.99
N LEU A 506 -14.58 16.78 6.18
CA LEU A 506 -13.60 17.85 5.92
C LEU A 506 -12.91 17.73 4.55
N LEU A 507 -12.58 16.51 4.09
CA LEU A 507 -11.83 16.30 2.84
C LEU A 507 -12.72 16.24 1.58
N ASP A 508 -14.04 16.38 1.75
CA ASP A 508 -15.04 16.22 0.69
C ASP A 508 -15.16 17.41 -0.27
N GLN A 509 -14.38 18.48 -0.08
CA GLN A 509 -14.48 19.67 -0.93
C GLN A 509 -13.89 19.50 -2.35
N ARG A 510 -13.66 18.25 -2.80
CA ARG A 510 -13.11 17.90 -4.11
C ARG A 510 -14.13 17.95 -5.27
N ALA A 511 -15.35 18.45 -5.05
CA ALA A 511 -16.43 18.46 -6.05
C ALA A 511 -16.59 19.81 -6.77
#